data_AF-A0A2W5PP91-F1
#
_entry.id   AF-A0A2W5PP91-F1
#
_cell.length_a   1.000
_cell.length_b   1.000
_cell.length_c   1.000
_cell.angle_alpha   90.00
_cell.angle_beta   90.00
_cell.angle_gamma   90.00
#
_symmetry.space_group_name_H-M   'P 1'
#
loop_
_entity.id
_entity.type
_entity.pdbx_description
1 polymer ?
#
loop_
_entity_poly.entity_id
_entity_poly.type
_entity_poly.pdbx_seq_one_letter_code
_entity_poly.pdbx_strand_id
1 'polypeptide(L)'
;MPWGVALSAVALAALSACGGGGGGGGGGGGIGLLGLAGSGSATGSGTTAPSAGSLTPLAQTPTAATYLYPEAKSDAEAARFLLQAQFSASPEEIAAVRAKGYLPWLGEQFDAPTSQGAWAWLETLPYATTTNTLDLDAMVWKQLIASPDGLRKRVALAFSEIFVVSGNDIGSNWPVHTMAQYWDVLVAGVTTNFRKLIEDITLNPAMGFYLNTKGNQKENASTGRQPDENYAREVMQLMTIGLVQLNADGSVK
;
A
#
# COMPACT_ATOMS: atom_id res chain seq x y z
N MET A 1 5.72 41.11 17.62
CA MET A 1 4.82 40.39 18.55
C MET A 1 3.45 41.05 18.50
N PRO A 2 2.31 40.34 18.45
CA PRO A 2 2.08 38.92 18.10
C PRO A 2 1.03 38.79 16.94
N TRP A 3 1.17 37.79 16.06
CA TRP A 3 0.39 36.53 15.96
C TRP A 3 -0.91 36.58 15.15
N GLY A 4 -1.02 35.65 14.20
CA GLY A 4 -2.23 35.33 13.47
C GLY A 4 -1.99 34.29 12.38
N VAL A 5 -1.42 33.13 12.72
CA VAL A 5 -1.37 31.96 11.82
C VAL A 5 -2.74 31.27 11.95
N ALA A 6 -3.56 31.34 10.90
CA ALA A 6 -4.78 30.55 10.82
C ALA A 6 -4.45 29.20 10.18
N LEU A 7 -4.27 28.18 11.02
CA LEU A 7 -4.44 26.78 10.61
C LEU A 7 -5.91 26.55 10.27
N SER A 8 -6.19 26.06 9.06
CA SER A 8 -7.46 25.42 8.75
C SER A 8 -7.18 24.02 8.22
N ALA A 9 -7.09 23.08 9.16
CA ALA A 9 -7.19 21.66 8.90
C ALA A 9 -8.67 21.31 8.72
N VAL A 10 -9.05 20.81 7.54
CA VAL A 10 -10.32 20.09 7.34
C VAL A 10 -10.03 18.88 6.47
N ALA A 11 -9.69 17.76 7.13
CA ALA A 11 -9.76 16.43 6.55
C ALA A 11 -10.92 15.71 7.24
N LEU A 12 -12.07 15.66 6.58
CA LEU A 12 -13.21 14.84 6.99
C LEU A 12 -13.21 13.56 6.15
N ALA A 13 -12.53 12.54 6.66
CA ALA A 13 -12.70 11.18 6.19
C ALA A 13 -14.03 10.64 6.73
N ALA A 14 -15.06 10.59 5.88
CA ALA A 14 -16.29 9.87 6.16
C ALA A 14 -16.24 8.51 5.45
N LEU A 15 -15.55 7.54 6.07
CA LEU A 15 -15.76 6.12 5.74
C LEU A 15 -16.89 5.61 6.63
N SER A 16 -18.14 5.90 6.25
CA SER A 16 -19.30 5.25 6.90
C SER A 16 -19.41 3.82 6.38
N ALA A 17 -18.98 2.88 7.21
CA ALA A 17 -19.32 1.47 7.07
C ALA A 17 -20.81 1.30 7.42
N CYS A 18 -21.60 0.86 6.45
CA CYS A 18 -22.91 0.26 6.73
C CYS A 18 -22.78 -1.24 6.46
N GLY A 19 -22.43 -1.97 7.51
CA GLY A 19 -22.45 -3.44 7.53
C GLY A 19 -23.31 -3.87 8.72
N GLY A 20 -24.62 -3.96 8.50
CA GLY A 20 -25.58 -4.50 9.46
C GLY A 20 -25.31 -5.98 9.69
N GLY A 21 -25.29 -6.39 10.96
CA GLY A 21 -24.92 -7.73 11.40
C GLY A 21 -26.06 -8.75 11.44
N GLY A 22 -25.67 -9.96 11.88
CA GLY A 22 -26.57 -10.96 12.46
C GLY A 22 -26.30 -12.39 12.01
N GLY A 23 -25.77 -13.21 12.93
CA GLY A 23 -25.88 -14.67 12.85
C GLY A 23 -24.62 -15.42 13.24
N GLY A 24 -24.53 -15.84 14.50
CA GLY A 24 -23.39 -16.55 15.06
C GLY A 24 -23.28 -18.03 14.69
N GLY A 25 -22.13 -18.61 15.05
CA GLY A 25 -21.89 -20.06 15.01
C GLY A 25 -20.39 -20.33 15.08
N GLY A 26 -19.89 -20.62 16.28
CA GLY A 26 -18.48 -20.89 16.53
C GLY A 26 -17.98 -22.22 15.95
N GLY A 27 -16.65 -22.33 15.84
CA GLY A 27 -15.94 -23.57 15.55
C GLY A 27 -14.48 -23.29 15.24
N GLY A 28 -13.58 -23.54 16.20
CA GLY A 28 -12.15 -23.30 16.08
C GLY A 28 -11.37 -24.39 15.34
N GLY A 29 -10.06 -24.15 15.22
CA GLY A 29 -9.05 -25.02 14.61
C GLY A 29 -8.72 -24.56 13.20
N GLY A 30 -7.49 -24.35 12.77
CA GLY A 30 -6.20 -24.82 13.23
C GLY A 30 -5.28 -24.73 12.00
N ILE A 31 -4.04 -24.31 12.23
CA ILE A 31 -2.98 -24.10 11.25
C ILE A 31 -2.64 -25.41 10.53
N GLY A 32 -2.61 -25.41 9.19
CA GLY A 32 -2.29 -26.57 8.35
C GLY A 32 -1.42 -26.20 7.16
N LEU A 33 -0.17 -26.66 7.23
CA LEU A 33 0.93 -26.52 6.28
C LEU A 33 0.71 -27.40 5.01
N LEU A 34 1.31 -26.95 3.90
CA LEU A 34 1.54 -27.61 2.59
C LEU A 34 1.43 -29.15 2.53
N GLY A 35 0.75 -29.69 1.51
CA GLY A 35 0.93 -31.09 1.08
C GLY A 35 -0.07 -31.67 0.07
N LEU A 36 0.41 -31.83 -1.17
CA LEU A 36 0.15 -32.91 -2.14
C LEU A 36 -1.20 -33.03 -2.88
N ALA A 37 -1.04 -33.18 -4.20
CA ALA A 37 -2.05 -33.40 -5.22
C ALA A 37 -2.97 -34.61 -4.98
N GLY A 38 -4.26 -34.41 -5.26
CA GLY A 38 -5.25 -35.46 -5.44
C GLY A 38 -6.21 -35.06 -6.57
N SER A 39 -6.08 -35.73 -7.70
CA SER A 39 -6.98 -35.62 -8.85
C SER A 39 -8.32 -36.27 -8.51
N GLY A 40 -9.31 -35.44 -8.19
CA GLY A 40 -10.71 -35.83 -8.05
C GLY A 40 -11.56 -35.08 -9.08
N SER A 41 -12.05 -35.79 -10.08
CA SER A 41 -12.98 -35.27 -11.08
C SER A 41 -14.34 -34.99 -10.43
N ALA A 42 -14.69 -33.72 -10.31
CA ALA A 42 -16.06 -33.27 -10.08
C ALA A 42 -16.52 -32.48 -11.31
N THR A 43 -17.44 -33.09 -12.06
CA THR A 43 -18.20 -32.44 -13.13
C THR A 43 -19.18 -31.45 -12.51
N GLY A 44 -18.71 -30.22 -12.28
CA GLY A 44 -19.54 -29.04 -12.05
C GLY A 44 -19.38 -28.10 -13.25
N SER A 45 -20.49 -27.53 -13.72
CA SER A 45 -20.55 -26.52 -14.79
C SER A 45 -19.56 -25.38 -14.52
N GLY A 46 -18.35 -25.51 -15.06
CA GLY A 46 -17.27 -24.57 -14.89
C GLY A 46 -17.50 -23.36 -15.78
N THR A 47 -18.13 -22.32 -15.22
CA THR A 47 -17.75 -20.96 -15.59
C THR A 47 -16.28 -20.81 -15.23
N THR A 48 -15.39 -20.94 -16.21
CA THR A 48 -13.97 -20.59 -16.05
C THR A 48 -13.93 -19.18 -15.49
N ALA A 49 -13.52 -19.04 -14.23
CA ALA A 49 -13.33 -17.72 -13.63
C ALA A 49 -12.40 -16.93 -14.56
N PRO A 50 -12.73 -15.69 -14.92
CA PRO A 50 -11.85 -14.89 -15.75
C PRO A 50 -10.46 -14.81 -15.09
N SER A 51 -9.42 -15.18 -15.83
CA SER A 51 -8.05 -15.31 -15.32
C SER A 51 -7.55 -13.96 -14.80
N ALA A 52 -7.41 -13.82 -13.49
CA ALA A 52 -6.93 -12.61 -12.81
C ALA A 52 -5.41 -12.63 -12.59
N GLY A 53 -4.68 -13.35 -13.45
CA GLY A 53 -3.21 -13.38 -13.40
C GLY A 53 -2.69 -13.86 -12.05
N SER A 54 -1.76 -13.11 -11.43
CA SER A 54 -1.24 -13.42 -10.09
C SER A 54 -2.30 -13.48 -8.99
N LEU A 55 -3.47 -12.84 -9.21
CA LEU A 55 -4.59 -12.84 -8.26
C LEU A 55 -5.56 -14.02 -8.45
N THR A 56 -5.32 -14.91 -9.43
CA THR A 56 -6.16 -16.10 -9.66
C THR A 56 -6.42 -16.93 -8.39
N PRO A 57 -5.45 -17.15 -7.48
CA PRO A 57 -5.70 -17.86 -6.22
C PRO A 57 -6.76 -17.20 -5.33
N LEU A 58 -6.93 -15.87 -5.39
CA LEU A 58 -7.93 -15.17 -4.59
C LEU A 58 -9.35 -15.57 -4.98
N ALA A 59 -9.60 -15.81 -6.28
CA ALA A 59 -10.89 -16.25 -6.80
C ALA A 59 -11.35 -17.60 -6.21
N GLN A 60 -10.41 -18.40 -5.70
CA GLN A 60 -10.66 -19.74 -5.16
C GLN A 60 -10.87 -19.74 -3.63
N THR A 61 -10.78 -18.58 -2.98
CA THR A 61 -10.97 -18.48 -1.52
C THR A 61 -12.45 -18.56 -1.14
N PRO A 62 -12.80 -19.12 0.04
CA PRO A 62 -14.17 -19.11 0.53
C PRO A 62 -14.77 -17.69 0.62
N THR A 63 -13.96 -16.70 1.02
CA THR A 63 -14.37 -15.29 1.07
C THR A 63 -14.74 -14.77 -0.31
N ALA A 64 -13.94 -15.03 -1.35
CA ALA A 64 -14.26 -14.58 -2.70
C ALA A 64 -15.55 -15.22 -3.24
N ALA A 65 -15.84 -16.48 -2.87
CA ALA A 65 -17.08 -17.16 -3.24
C ALA A 65 -18.34 -16.49 -2.68
N THR A 66 -18.23 -15.65 -1.64
CA THR A 66 -19.36 -14.87 -1.09
C THR A 66 -19.65 -13.58 -1.84
N TYR A 67 -18.80 -13.16 -2.78
CA TYR A 67 -18.90 -11.86 -3.43
C TYR A 67 -19.99 -11.85 -4.51
N LEU A 68 -21.08 -11.10 -4.29
CA LEU A 68 -22.25 -11.09 -5.15
C LEU A 68 -22.17 -10.10 -6.34
N TYR A 69 -21.15 -9.23 -6.34
CA TYR A 69 -21.01 -8.15 -7.32
C TYR A 69 -19.65 -8.19 -8.02
N PRO A 70 -19.37 -9.20 -8.86
CA PRO A 70 -18.04 -9.38 -9.47
C PRO A 70 -17.74 -8.39 -10.61
N GLU A 71 -18.75 -7.68 -11.12
CA GLU A 71 -18.64 -6.77 -12.26
C GLU A 71 -19.55 -5.54 -12.11
N ALA A 72 -19.19 -4.47 -12.82
CA ALA A 72 -19.95 -3.23 -12.87
C ALA A 72 -21.12 -3.32 -13.86
N LYS A 73 -22.33 -3.01 -13.40
CA LYS A 73 -23.57 -3.01 -14.20
C LYS A 73 -23.83 -1.68 -14.92
N SER A 74 -23.14 -0.63 -14.50
CA SER A 74 -23.23 0.71 -15.11
C SER A 74 -21.87 1.40 -15.15
N ASP A 75 -21.75 2.42 -15.98
CA ASP A 75 -20.53 3.23 -16.07
C ASP A 75 -20.25 3.96 -14.75
N ALA A 76 -21.31 4.33 -14.02
CA ALA A 76 -21.19 4.91 -12.69
C ALA A 76 -20.60 3.92 -11.67
N GLU A 77 -20.98 2.64 -11.73
CA GLU A 77 -20.40 1.61 -10.85
C GLU A 77 -18.94 1.33 -11.19
N ALA A 78 -18.59 1.31 -12.48
CA ALA A 78 -17.21 1.16 -12.93
C ALA A 78 -16.34 2.36 -12.51
N ALA A 79 -16.83 3.58 -12.71
CA ALA A 79 -16.15 4.81 -12.28
C ALA A 79 -15.96 4.85 -10.76
N ARG A 80 -16.98 4.45 -9.98
CA ARG A 80 -16.87 4.35 -8.51
C ARG A 80 -15.78 3.38 -8.08
N PHE A 81 -15.72 2.21 -8.71
CA PHE A 81 -14.67 1.23 -8.45
C PHE A 81 -13.29 1.79 -8.78
N LEU A 82 -13.13 2.43 -9.95
CA LEU A 82 -11.86 3.06 -10.36
C LEU A 82 -11.41 4.14 -9.38
N LEU A 83 -12.32 4.99 -8.89
CA LEU A 83 -11.98 6.03 -7.90
C LEU A 83 -11.68 5.49 -6.49
N GLN A 84 -12.02 4.22 -6.21
CA GLN A 84 -11.55 3.52 -5.02
C GLN A 84 -10.18 2.88 -5.25
N ALA A 85 -9.98 2.30 -6.44
CA ALA A 85 -8.76 1.59 -6.81
C ALA A 85 -7.59 2.54 -7.17
N GLN A 86 -7.87 3.71 -7.74
CA GLN A 86 -6.91 4.68 -8.26
C GLN A 86 -7.47 6.12 -8.23
N PHE A 87 -6.76 7.07 -8.85
CA PHE A 87 -7.06 8.52 -8.74
C PHE A 87 -7.93 9.09 -9.85
N SER A 88 -8.22 8.31 -10.90
CA SER A 88 -8.98 8.76 -12.08
C SER A 88 -9.85 7.65 -12.66
N ALA A 89 -10.79 8.05 -13.51
CA ALA A 89 -11.63 7.15 -14.28
C ALA A 89 -11.90 7.76 -15.66
N SER A 90 -11.10 7.39 -16.66
CA SER A 90 -11.33 7.76 -18.05
C SER A 90 -12.45 6.92 -18.67
N PRO A 91 -13.09 7.36 -19.77
CA PRO A 91 -14.06 6.55 -20.51
C PRO A 91 -13.51 5.19 -20.95
N GLU A 92 -12.23 5.12 -21.33
CA GLU A 92 -11.55 3.88 -21.73
C GLU A 92 -11.34 2.94 -20.53
N GLU A 93 -10.95 3.47 -19.37
CA GLU A 93 -10.81 2.68 -18.14
C GLU A 93 -12.16 2.15 -17.67
N ILE A 94 -13.20 2.99 -17.73
CA ILE A 94 -14.59 2.59 -17.41
C ILE A 94 -15.02 1.45 -18.33
N ALA A 95 -14.83 1.58 -19.64
CA ALA A 95 -15.15 0.54 -20.60
C ALA A 95 -14.36 -0.76 -20.34
N ALA A 96 -13.08 -0.64 -19.96
CA ALA A 96 -12.25 -1.79 -19.61
C ALA A 96 -12.78 -2.53 -18.36
N VAL A 97 -13.16 -1.82 -17.30
CA VAL A 97 -13.77 -2.43 -16.10
C VAL A 97 -15.12 -3.05 -16.43
N ARG A 98 -15.96 -2.38 -17.24
CA ARG A 98 -17.25 -2.91 -17.70
C ARG A 98 -17.09 -4.22 -18.46
N ALA A 99 -16.04 -4.34 -19.27
CA ALA A 99 -15.77 -5.53 -20.08
C ALA A 99 -15.12 -6.68 -19.30
N LYS A 100 -14.27 -6.37 -18.31
CA LYS A 100 -13.44 -7.37 -17.60
C LYS A 100 -14.04 -7.84 -16.29
N GLY A 101 -14.84 -7.01 -15.63
CA GLY A 101 -15.19 -7.17 -14.22
C GLY A 101 -14.03 -6.78 -13.29
N TYR A 102 -14.27 -6.79 -11.98
CA TYR A 102 -13.36 -6.19 -11.01
C TYR A 102 -12.08 -7.01 -10.80
N LEU A 103 -12.21 -8.31 -10.52
CA LEU A 103 -11.06 -9.15 -10.18
C LEU A 103 -10.07 -9.32 -11.35
N PRO A 104 -10.50 -9.57 -12.60
CA PRO A 104 -9.59 -9.65 -13.73
C PRO A 104 -8.89 -8.31 -14.01
N TRP A 105 -9.62 -7.19 -13.91
CA TRP A 105 -9.02 -5.86 -14.06
C TRP A 105 -7.97 -5.60 -12.98
N LEU A 106 -8.24 -5.94 -11.71
CA LEU A 106 -7.26 -5.84 -10.62
C LEU A 106 -6.03 -6.70 -10.92
N GLY A 107 -6.23 -7.93 -11.37
CA GLY A 107 -5.15 -8.85 -11.75
C GLY A 107 -4.20 -8.22 -12.76
N GLU A 108 -4.74 -7.61 -13.82
CA GLU A 108 -3.93 -6.89 -14.80
C GLU A 108 -3.15 -5.72 -14.20
N GLN A 109 -3.74 -4.96 -13.26
CA GLN A 109 -3.03 -3.84 -12.61
C GLN A 109 -1.88 -4.32 -11.71
N PHE A 110 -2.07 -5.43 -10.99
CA PHE A 110 -1.02 -6.03 -10.15
C PHE A 110 0.12 -6.63 -10.99
N ASP A 111 -0.23 -7.22 -12.14
CA ASP A 111 0.74 -7.86 -13.05
C ASP A 111 1.41 -6.88 -14.02
N ALA A 112 0.84 -5.68 -14.18
CA ALA A 112 1.42 -4.64 -15.02
C ALA A 112 2.83 -4.24 -14.54
N PRO A 113 3.76 -3.99 -15.48
CA PRO A 113 5.10 -3.53 -15.13
C PRO A 113 5.02 -2.19 -14.40
N THR A 114 5.96 -1.97 -13.47
CA THR A 114 6.09 -0.69 -12.77
C THR A 114 6.39 0.44 -13.75
N SER A 115 5.72 1.57 -13.60
CA SER A 115 6.07 2.79 -14.35
C SER A 115 7.39 3.40 -13.88
N GLN A 116 7.84 4.48 -14.52
CA GLN A 116 9.04 5.20 -14.12
C GLN A 116 8.96 5.67 -12.66
N GLY A 117 9.86 5.15 -11.83
CA GLY A 117 10.01 5.53 -10.42
C GLY A 117 10.35 7.00 -10.21
N ALA A 118 10.18 7.45 -8.97
CA ALA A 118 10.50 8.79 -8.52
C ALA A 118 11.98 9.11 -8.74
N TRP A 119 12.88 8.22 -8.33
CA TRP A 119 14.32 8.46 -8.47
C TRP A 119 14.69 8.60 -9.95
N ALA A 120 14.27 7.64 -10.77
CA ALA A 120 14.56 7.65 -12.19
C ALA A 120 14.00 8.88 -12.90
N TRP A 121 12.88 9.44 -12.44
CA TRP A 121 12.34 10.69 -12.95
C TRP A 121 13.19 11.89 -12.54
N LEU A 122 13.63 11.98 -11.28
CA LEU A 122 14.53 13.05 -10.83
C LEU A 122 15.80 13.13 -11.67
N GLU A 123 16.37 11.99 -12.04
CA GLU A 123 17.57 11.91 -12.88
C GLU A 123 17.35 12.38 -14.33
N THR A 124 16.10 12.57 -14.77
CA THR A 124 15.80 13.19 -16.08
C THR A 124 15.80 14.71 -16.04
N LEU A 125 15.75 15.31 -14.85
CA LEU A 125 15.66 16.75 -14.69
C LEU A 125 17.06 17.39 -14.72
N PRO A 126 17.20 18.62 -15.24
CA PRO A 126 18.46 19.33 -15.20
C PRO A 126 18.91 19.54 -13.76
N TYR A 127 20.19 19.27 -13.46
CA TYR A 127 20.77 19.41 -12.10
C TYR A 127 20.51 20.76 -11.42
N ALA A 128 20.38 21.84 -12.22
CA ALA A 128 20.04 23.18 -11.71
C ALA A 128 18.65 23.27 -11.04
N THR A 129 17.74 22.33 -11.35
CA THR A 129 16.38 22.26 -10.77
C THR A 129 16.32 21.44 -9.48
N THR A 130 17.22 20.46 -9.31
CA THR A 130 17.28 19.58 -8.13
C THR A 130 17.99 20.23 -6.94
N THR A 131 18.82 21.26 -7.16
CA THR A 131 19.57 21.93 -6.09
C THR A 131 18.85 23.10 -5.43
N ASN A 132 17.69 23.56 -5.92
CA ASN A 132 16.96 24.66 -5.26
C ASN A 132 15.48 24.91 -5.68
N THR A 133 14.86 24.12 -6.57
CA THR A 133 13.48 24.42 -7.02
C THR A 133 12.52 23.24 -7.00
N LEU A 134 13.02 22.00 -6.99
CA LEU A 134 12.14 20.83 -6.93
C LEU A 134 11.87 20.45 -5.48
N ASP A 135 10.65 20.74 -5.03
CA ASP A 135 10.15 20.31 -3.74
C ASP A 135 9.69 18.85 -3.81
N LEU A 136 9.80 18.14 -2.69
CA LEU A 136 9.30 16.80 -2.46
C LEU A 136 7.85 16.63 -2.97
N ASP A 137 7.03 17.65 -2.74
CA ASP A 137 5.63 17.67 -3.19
C ASP A 137 5.51 17.52 -4.70
N ALA A 138 6.33 18.22 -5.49
CA ALA A 138 6.29 18.12 -6.95
C ALA A 138 6.63 16.70 -7.43
N MET A 139 7.56 16.03 -6.76
CA MET A 139 7.90 14.64 -7.04
C MET A 139 6.72 13.71 -6.77
N VAL A 140 6.10 13.81 -5.59
CA VAL A 140 4.96 12.97 -5.23
C VAL A 140 3.77 13.23 -6.15
N TRP A 141 3.45 14.49 -6.45
CA TRP A 141 2.36 14.82 -7.37
C TRP A 141 2.59 14.30 -8.78
N LYS A 142 3.82 14.38 -9.31
CA LYS A 142 4.16 13.75 -10.59
C LYS A 142 3.86 12.25 -10.54
N GLN A 143 4.26 11.57 -9.48
CA GLN A 143 4.06 10.13 -9.34
C GLN A 143 2.57 9.78 -9.22
N LEU A 144 1.79 10.55 -8.49
CA LEU A 144 0.36 10.28 -8.26
C LEU A 144 -0.53 10.58 -9.48
N ILE A 145 -0.25 11.68 -10.20
CA ILE A 145 -1.14 12.19 -11.26
C ILE A 145 -0.76 11.65 -12.64
N ALA A 146 0.54 11.58 -12.95
CA ALA A 146 0.99 11.34 -14.32
C ALA A 146 1.41 9.88 -14.59
N SER A 147 1.44 9.01 -13.58
CA SER A 147 1.88 7.63 -13.76
C SER A 147 0.74 6.75 -14.28
N PRO A 148 1.01 5.86 -15.25
CA PRO A 148 0.00 4.97 -15.83
C PRO A 148 -0.41 3.81 -14.90
N ASP A 149 0.32 3.56 -13.81
CA ASP A 149 0.06 2.50 -12.82
C ASP A 149 -0.69 3.04 -11.59
N GLY A 150 -1.83 3.71 -11.83
CA GLY A 150 -2.59 4.45 -10.82
C GLY A 150 -2.94 3.63 -9.57
N LEU A 151 -3.34 2.37 -9.73
CA LEU A 151 -3.60 1.46 -8.60
C LEU A 151 -2.35 1.28 -7.73
N ARG A 152 -1.19 1.04 -8.35
CA ARG A 152 0.06 0.83 -7.63
C ARG A 152 0.46 2.08 -6.85
N LYS A 153 0.27 3.27 -7.43
CA LYS A 153 0.51 4.55 -6.75
C LYS A 153 -0.48 4.79 -5.61
N ARG A 154 -1.74 4.38 -5.75
CA ARG A 154 -2.75 4.49 -4.70
C ARG A 154 -2.41 3.61 -3.50
N VAL A 155 -1.95 2.39 -3.72
CA VAL A 155 -1.48 1.50 -2.64
C VAL A 155 -0.21 2.04 -2.00
N ALA A 156 0.75 2.55 -2.80
CA ALA A 156 1.96 3.18 -2.25
C ALA A 156 1.64 4.38 -1.36
N LEU A 157 0.66 5.21 -1.74
CA LEU A 157 0.16 6.30 -0.89
C LEU A 157 -0.49 5.78 0.39
N ALA A 158 -1.24 4.68 0.34
CA ALA A 158 -1.76 4.07 1.57
C ALA A 158 -0.62 3.56 2.46
N PHE A 159 0.43 2.99 1.87
CA PHE A 159 1.61 2.57 2.62
C PHE A 159 2.39 3.74 3.23
N SER A 160 2.43 4.93 2.62
CA SER A 160 3.08 6.10 3.24
C SER A 160 2.36 6.60 4.50
N GLU A 161 1.08 6.27 4.68
CA GLU A 161 0.32 6.58 5.90
C GLU A 161 0.55 5.54 7.02
N ILE A 162 1.12 4.38 6.69
CA ILE A 162 1.44 3.31 7.65
C ILE A 162 2.93 3.36 8.02
N PHE A 163 3.78 3.39 6.99
CA PHE A 163 5.20 3.61 7.13
C PHE A 163 5.43 5.11 6.96
N VAL A 164 5.33 5.86 8.05
CA VAL A 164 5.45 7.32 7.99
C VAL A 164 6.92 7.73 8.01
N VAL A 165 7.30 8.66 7.14
CA VAL A 165 8.54 9.43 7.22
C VAL A 165 8.25 10.90 6.94
N SER A 166 9.12 11.79 7.41
CA SER A 166 9.00 13.24 7.21
C SER A 166 10.13 13.75 6.31
N GLY A 167 9.79 14.44 5.23
CA GLY A 167 10.76 15.11 4.37
C GLY A 167 11.56 16.21 5.08
N ASN A 168 11.03 16.77 6.18
CA ASN A 168 11.69 17.80 6.98
C ASN A 168 12.80 17.21 7.88
N ASP A 169 12.74 15.92 8.18
CA ASP A 169 13.61 15.26 9.16
C ASP A 169 14.68 14.39 8.48
N ILE A 170 15.10 14.77 7.27
CA ILE A 170 16.12 14.05 6.49
C ILE A 170 17.44 14.81 6.55
N GLY A 171 18.34 14.34 7.42
CA GLY A 171 19.70 14.85 7.56
C GLY A 171 20.64 14.45 6.41
N SER A 172 20.21 14.64 5.17
CA SER A 172 20.95 14.32 3.94
C SER A 172 21.19 15.58 3.11
N ASN A 173 22.31 15.63 2.37
CA ASN A 173 22.53 16.65 1.34
C ASN A 173 21.61 16.45 0.11
N TRP A 174 20.89 15.34 0.05
CA TRP A 174 20.01 14.94 -1.05
C TRP A 174 18.65 14.47 -0.51
N PRO A 175 17.88 15.33 0.18
CA PRO A 175 16.65 14.92 0.85
C PRO A 175 15.57 14.47 -0.14
N VAL A 176 15.45 15.14 -1.29
CA VAL A 176 14.47 14.81 -2.34
C VAL A 176 14.76 13.42 -2.93
N HIS A 177 16.02 13.11 -3.24
CA HIS A 177 16.45 11.79 -3.69
C HIS A 177 16.23 10.70 -2.63
N THR A 178 16.52 11.03 -1.37
CA THR A 178 16.26 10.12 -0.24
C THR A 178 14.77 9.77 -0.16
N MET A 179 13.89 10.75 -0.33
CA MET A 179 12.44 10.53 -0.39
C MET A 179 11.97 9.85 -1.69
N ALA A 180 12.63 10.09 -2.81
CA ALA A 180 12.30 9.42 -4.06
C ALA A 180 12.58 7.93 -3.98
N GLN A 181 13.71 7.53 -3.40
CA GLN A 181 14.01 6.12 -3.15
C GLN A 181 13.07 5.52 -2.10
N TYR A 182 12.64 6.29 -1.10
CA TYR A 182 11.59 5.89 -0.16
C TYR A 182 10.26 5.59 -0.87
N TRP A 183 9.80 6.51 -1.72
CA TRP A 183 8.61 6.32 -2.52
C TRP A 183 8.70 5.10 -3.43
N ASP A 184 9.85 4.90 -4.08
CA ASP A 184 10.08 3.75 -4.96
C ASP A 184 10.03 2.42 -4.19
N VAL A 185 10.49 2.37 -2.93
CA VAL A 185 10.33 1.20 -2.05
C VAL A 185 8.85 0.91 -1.78
N LEU A 186 8.03 1.93 -1.49
CA LEU A 186 6.59 1.75 -1.27
C LEU A 186 5.88 1.21 -2.53
N VAL A 187 6.22 1.76 -3.70
CA VAL A 187 5.67 1.33 -5.00
C VAL A 187 6.07 -0.10 -5.34
N ALA A 188 7.34 -0.47 -5.12
CA ALA A 188 7.82 -1.84 -5.32
C ALA A 188 7.14 -2.81 -4.35
N GLY A 189 6.88 -2.35 -3.11
CA GLY A 189 6.23 -3.10 -2.05
C GLY A 189 4.85 -3.66 -2.37
N VAL A 190 4.08 -2.97 -3.22
CA VAL A 190 2.66 -3.28 -3.54
C VAL A 190 2.44 -4.72 -3.97
N THR A 191 3.38 -5.30 -4.71
CA THR A 191 3.29 -6.67 -5.26
C THR A 191 4.17 -7.68 -4.51
N THR A 192 4.75 -7.30 -3.37
CA THR A 192 5.61 -8.17 -2.56
C THR A 192 4.85 -8.71 -1.35
N ASN A 193 5.52 -9.52 -0.52
CA ASN A 193 4.98 -9.93 0.77
C ASN A 193 5.38 -8.93 1.88
N PHE A 194 4.59 -8.91 2.95
CA PHE A 194 4.77 -8.00 4.08
C PHE A 194 6.18 -8.09 4.72
N ARG A 195 6.73 -9.30 4.83
CA ARG A 195 8.08 -9.50 5.40
C ARG A 195 9.16 -8.80 4.57
N LYS A 196 9.05 -8.84 3.24
CA LYS A 196 9.96 -8.14 2.33
C LYS A 196 9.77 -6.63 2.41
N LEU A 197 8.52 -6.17 2.37
CA LEU A 197 8.19 -4.74 2.49
C LEU A 197 8.75 -4.12 3.77
N ILE A 198 8.51 -4.73 4.94
CA ILE A 198 9.03 -4.19 6.21
C ILE A 198 10.57 -4.21 6.25
N GLU A 199 11.22 -5.17 5.59
CA GLU A 199 12.69 -5.20 5.46
C GLU A 199 13.20 -4.01 4.65
N ASP A 200 12.60 -3.77 3.49
CA ASP A 200 13.03 -2.69 2.59
C ASP A 200 12.79 -1.32 3.23
N ILE A 201 11.72 -1.18 4.01
CA ILE A 201 11.46 0.00 4.83
C ILE A 201 12.49 0.12 5.97
N THR A 202 12.83 -0.97 6.67
CA THR A 202 13.84 -0.97 7.75
C THR A 202 15.19 -0.48 7.25
N LEU A 203 15.59 -0.92 6.05
CA LEU A 203 16.88 -0.61 5.45
C LEU A 203 16.89 0.72 4.68
N ASN A 204 15.75 1.41 4.63
CA ASN A 204 15.61 2.65 3.88
C ASN A 204 16.29 3.84 4.60
N PRO A 205 17.13 4.64 3.92
CA PRO A 205 17.77 5.80 4.54
C PRO A 205 16.79 6.85 5.10
N ALA A 206 15.67 7.14 4.42
CA ALA A 206 14.67 8.09 4.90
C ALA A 206 14.09 7.62 6.24
N MET A 207 13.70 6.34 6.31
CA MET A 207 13.22 5.72 7.53
C MET A 207 14.29 5.72 8.63
N GLY A 208 15.55 5.48 8.26
CA GLY A 208 16.64 5.47 9.22
C GLY A 208 16.99 6.83 9.81
N PHE A 209 16.78 7.91 9.06
CA PHE A 209 16.81 9.27 9.61
C PHE A 209 15.60 9.52 10.52
N TYR A 210 14.40 9.16 10.06
CA TYR A 210 13.16 9.51 10.75
C TYR A 210 12.99 8.79 12.11
N LEU A 211 13.32 7.51 12.18
CA LEU A 211 13.18 6.68 13.39
C LEU A 211 14.51 6.29 14.03
N ASN A 212 15.58 7.04 13.73
CA ASN A 212 16.89 6.89 14.36
C ASN A 212 17.55 5.51 14.22
N THR A 213 17.19 4.68 13.23
CA THR A 213 17.93 3.42 12.99
C THR A 213 19.31 3.70 12.39
N LYS A 214 19.47 4.81 11.68
CA LYS A 214 20.75 5.21 11.09
C LYS A 214 21.76 5.53 12.17
N GLY A 215 22.77 4.67 12.31
CA GLY A 215 23.83 4.84 13.31
C GLY A 215 23.42 4.39 14.71
N ASN A 216 22.27 3.71 14.87
CA ASN A 216 21.89 3.08 16.12
C ASN A 216 22.94 2.01 16.50
N GLN A 217 23.28 1.95 17.79
CA GLN A 217 24.34 1.10 18.30
C GLN A 217 23.79 0.17 19.38
N LYS A 218 24.36 -1.04 19.44
CA LYS A 218 24.10 -1.95 20.55
C LYS A 218 24.47 -1.31 21.90
N GLU A 219 23.79 -1.78 22.95
CA GLU A 219 24.11 -1.50 24.34
C GLU A 219 25.62 -1.59 24.63
N ASN A 220 26.10 -0.72 25.51
CA ASN A 220 27.46 -0.78 26.03
C ASN A 220 27.45 -0.60 27.54
N ALA A 221 27.65 -1.70 28.26
CA ALA A 221 27.61 -1.73 29.72
C ALA A 221 28.73 -0.90 30.38
N SER A 222 29.88 -0.69 29.72
CA SER A 222 30.97 0.10 30.31
C SER A 222 30.71 1.60 30.26
N THR A 223 29.96 2.08 29.26
CA THR A 223 29.58 3.49 29.11
C THR A 223 28.14 3.77 29.55
N GLY A 224 27.36 2.74 29.88
CA GLY A 224 25.93 2.84 30.18
C GLY A 224 25.04 3.16 28.97
N ARG A 225 25.55 3.03 27.72
CA ARG A 225 24.77 3.33 26.51
C ARG A 225 23.70 2.25 26.31
N GLN A 226 22.47 2.68 26.04
CA GLN A 226 21.36 1.84 25.60
C GLN A 226 21.08 2.06 24.10
N PRO A 227 20.53 1.07 23.37
CA PRO A 227 20.12 1.25 21.98
C PRO A 227 18.93 2.21 21.88
N ASP A 228 18.78 2.87 20.74
CA ASP A 228 17.54 3.59 20.41
C ASP A 228 16.45 2.57 20.03
N GLU A 229 15.34 2.58 20.76
CA GLU A 229 14.24 1.63 20.59
C GLU A 229 13.06 2.20 19.78
N ASN A 230 13.18 3.44 19.27
CA ASN A 230 12.11 4.15 18.58
C ASN A 230 11.54 3.32 17.42
N TYR A 231 12.40 2.90 16.49
CA TYR A 231 11.97 2.06 15.36
C TYR A 231 11.35 0.72 15.79
N ALA A 232 11.95 0.03 16.75
CA ALA A 232 11.45 -1.26 17.22
C ALA A 232 10.03 -1.14 17.79
N ARG A 233 9.77 -0.04 18.51
CA ARG A 233 8.44 0.28 19.02
C ARG A 233 7.45 0.57 17.89
N GLU A 234 7.83 1.38 16.89
CA GLU A 234 6.94 1.69 15.76
C GLU A 234 6.62 0.45 14.92
N VAL A 235 7.59 -0.47 14.76
CA VAL A 235 7.35 -1.76 14.09
C VAL A 235 6.25 -2.54 14.80
N MET A 236 6.32 -2.67 16.13
CA MET A 236 5.32 -3.42 16.89
C MET A 236 3.97 -2.71 16.94
N GLN A 237 3.95 -1.39 17.13
CA GLN A 237 2.73 -0.65 17.42
C GLN A 237 2.03 -0.14 16.17
N LEU A 238 2.70 0.65 15.33
CA LEU A 238 2.04 1.36 14.23
C LEU A 238 2.09 0.58 12.91
N MET A 239 3.17 -0.15 12.66
CA MET A 239 3.38 -0.83 11.38
C MET A 239 2.83 -2.26 11.31
N THR A 240 2.57 -2.90 12.46
CA THR A 240 2.11 -4.30 12.51
C THR A 240 0.83 -4.50 13.32
N ILE A 241 0.89 -4.46 14.66
CA ILE A 241 -0.24 -4.84 15.52
C ILE A 241 -1.34 -3.79 15.49
N GLY A 242 -0.99 -2.52 15.29
CA GLY A 242 -1.89 -1.40 15.47
C GLY A 242 -2.14 -1.10 16.95
N LEU A 243 -3.11 -0.22 17.22
CA LEU A 243 -3.55 0.10 18.59
C LEU A 243 -4.25 -1.08 19.27
N VAL A 244 -4.86 -1.96 18.48
CA VAL A 244 -5.65 -3.10 18.96
C VAL A 244 -5.29 -4.32 18.12
N GLN A 245 -5.00 -5.44 18.78
CA GLN A 245 -4.73 -6.68 18.07
C GLN A 245 -6.01 -7.21 17.41
N LEU A 246 -5.93 -7.52 16.12
CA LEU A 246 -7.05 -8.04 15.34
C LEU A 246 -6.92 -9.54 15.08
N ASN A 247 -8.06 -10.19 14.87
CA ASN A 247 -8.18 -11.50 14.24
C ASN A 247 -7.92 -11.39 12.72
N ALA A 248 -7.78 -12.52 12.04
CA ALA A 248 -7.56 -12.54 10.59
C ALA A 248 -8.75 -11.96 9.79
N ASP A 249 -9.93 -11.89 10.38
CA ASP A 249 -11.13 -11.27 9.81
C ASP A 249 -11.27 -9.77 10.15
N GLY A 250 -10.28 -9.19 10.85
CA GLY A 250 -10.28 -7.79 11.26
C GLY A 250 -11.09 -7.46 12.51
N SER A 251 -11.73 -8.44 13.16
CA SER A 251 -12.39 -8.22 14.46
C SER A 251 -11.36 -8.08 15.60
N VAL A 252 -11.71 -7.35 16.66
CA VAL A 252 -10.84 -7.17 17.84
C VAL A 252 -10.67 -8.51 18.59
N LYS A 253 -9.45 -8.80 19.04
CA LYS A 253 -9.16 -9.92 19.95
C LYS A 253 -9.55 -9.65 21.40
#